data_AF-A0A950X719-F1
#
_entry.id   AF-A0A950X719-F1
#
_cell.length_a   1.000
_cell.length_b   1.000
_cell.length_c   1.000
_cell.angle_alpha   90.00
_cell.angle_beta   90.00
_cell.angle_gamma   90.00
#
_symmetry.space_group_name_H-M   'P 1'
#
loop_
_entity.id
_entity.type
_entity.pdbx_description
1 polymer ?
#
loop_
_entity_poly.entity_id
_entity_poly.type
_entity_poly.pdbx_seq_one_letter_code
_entity_poly.pdbx_strand_id
1 'polypeptide(L)'
;MARDAAGSVAHLMDVNDGHRLTEQAVQDALRRQPHLLMRLAENALTVAESLRDNYFKNTAKFVTALRQAIHLGQTGKRNDPILQPVSVTEAQWCHFQNEVVTFVDGGIGSVEISSQVPILLRVGSYCVRTGEKQLSRREQFGYYPVILGDLEGGSKDRKDFPDIVRITAELLGGLSALECTSDLRVLMFHGPLVYLVGSYAGHTPFTERDIDLFLHHYASSEAVARGLKEQFLQEAYVDIYPRMTGASHEWVKRRVFEPLAWMAFLYRRTVAVAKNRTPVPIIAGVVERGELREFSEQVLLERVFRGLRKKGNGDFFNDLFGRTDLNSPKSLLDKLGYNDPLLLGMILNPGELSDA
;
A
#
# COMPACT_ATOMS: atom_id res chain seq x y z
N MET A 1 -0.20 -17.42 49.62
CA MET A 1 -0.36 -18.39 48.52
C MET A 1 -0.37 -17.62 47.21
N ALA A 2 0.81 -17.36 46.63
CA ALA A 2 0.99 -16.84 45.26
C ALA A 2 2.49 -16.75 44.98
N ARG A 3 3.12 -17.90 44.72
CA ARG A 3 4.39 -18.02 44.00
C ARG A 3 4.23 -19.21 43.07
N ASP A 4 4.89 -19.14 41.93
CA ASP A 4 4.95 -20.14 40.85
C ASP A 4 3.91 -20.01 39.73
N ALA A 5 4.07 -18.98 38.91
CA ALA A 5 3.60 -18.99 37.51
C ALA A 5 4.56 -18.25 36.53
N ALA A 6 5.81 -17.98 36.94
CA ALA A 6 6.79 -17.24 36.12
C ALA A 6 7.86 -18.14 35.47
N GLY A 7 7.81 -19.46 35.66
CA GLY A 7 8.87 -20.39 35.26
C GLY A 7 8.68 -21.13 33.92
N SER A 8 7.58 -20.94 33.19
CA SER A 8 7.21 -21.89 32.10
C SER A 8 7.19 -21.31 30.68
N VAL A 9 7.41 -20.02 30.46
CA VAL A 9 7.19 -19.43 29.12
C VAL A 9 8.48 -19.36 28.29
N ALA A 10 9.64 -19.23 28.92
CA ALA A 10 10.92 -19.10 28.21
C ALA A 10 11.40 -20.40 27.53
N HIS A 11 10.87 -21.57 27.92
CA HIS A 11 11.35 -22.86 27.40
C HIS A 11 10.52 -23.43 26.23
N LEU A 12 9.41 -22.78 25.85
CA LEU A 12 8.49 -23.24 24.79
C LEU A 12 8.71 -22.55 23.43
N MET A 13 9.55 -21.52 23.35
CA MET A 13 9.74 -20.76 22.11
C MET A 13 10.84 -21.31 21.19
N ASP A 14 11.86 -21.99 21.72
CA ASP A 14 13.01 -22.44 20.90
C ASP A 14 12.77 -23.78 20.16
N VAL A 15 11.80 -24.58 20.61
CA VAL A 15 11.48 -25.89 20.02
C VAL A 15 10.50 -25.78 18.83
N ASN A 16 9.85 -24.64 18.64
CA ASN A 16 8.75 -24.47 17.68
C ASN A 16 9.16 -23.83 16.34
N ASP A 17 10.32 -23.17 16.26
CA ASP A 17 10.75 -22.53 15.01
C ASP A 17 11.18 -23.54 13.95
N GLY A 18 11.87 -24.62 14.35
CA GLY A 18 12.30 -25.68 13.42
C GLY A 18 11.13 -26.40 12.73
N HIS A 19 10.03 -26.64 13.45
CA HIS A 19 8.86 -27.32 12.90
C HIS A 19 8.18 -26.48 11.81
N ARG A 20 8.13 -25.16 11.96
CA ARG A 20 7.48 -24.23 11.02
C ARG A 20 8.19 -24.09 9.68
N LEU A 21 9.47 -24.46 9.64
CA LEU A 21 10.31 -24.45 8.44
C LEU A 21 10.25 -25.76 7.65
N THR A 22 9.29 -26.65 7.96
CA THR A 22 9.09 -27.91 7.26
C THR A 22 7.95 -27.82 6.24
N GLU A 23 8.04 -28.61 5.16
CA GLU A 23 7.00 -28.68 4.13
C GLU A 23 5.63 -29.06 4.71
N GLN A 24 5.61 -30.04 5.63
CA GLN A 24 4.38 -30.50 6.27
C GLN A 24 3.69 -29.39 7.07
N ALA A 25 4.45 -28.61 7.85
CA ALA A 25 3.90 -27.50 8.62
C ALA A 25 3.34 -26.39 7.72
N VAL A 26 4.01 -26.09 6.59
CA VAL A 26 3.50 -25.13 5.62
C VAL A 26 2.20 -25.65 4.99
N GLN A 27 2.14 -26.91 4.57
CA GLN A 27 0.90 -27.51 4.04
C GLN A 27 -0.25 -27.40 5.03
N ASP A 28 -0.01 -27.75 6.30
CA ASP A 28 -1.04 -27.68 7.35
C ASP A 28 -1.46 -26.24 7.64
N ALA A 29 -0.52 -25.29 7.62
CA ALA A 29 -0.82 -23.87 7.76
C ALA A 29 -1.71 -23.35 6.62
N LEU A 30 -1.38 -23.67 5.37
CA LEU A 30 -2.16 -23.28 4.19
C LEU A 30 -3.58 -23.86 4.24
N ARG A 31 -3.74 -25.13 4.66
CA ARG A 31 -5.06 -25.77 4.82
C ARG A 31 -5.91 -25.15 5.91
N ARG A 32 -5.29 -24.65 6.98
CA ARG A 32 -5.98 -23.98 8.10
C ARG A 32 -6.42 -22.56 7.79
N GLN A 33 -6.03 -22.01 6.64
CA GLN A 33 -6.41 -20.67 6.20
C GLN A 33 -7.36 -20.77 4.98
N PRO A 34 -8.69 -20.78 5.20
CA PRO A 34 -9.67 -21.05 4.15
C PRO A 34 -9.55 -20.12 2.93
N HIS A 35 -9.23 -18.85 3.18
CA HIS A 35 -9.08 -17.84 2.13
C HIS A 35 -7.86 -18.11 1.23
N LEU A 36 -6.71 -18.47 1.80
CA LEU A 36 -5.53 -18.85 1.01
C LEU A 36 -5.77 -20.16 0.26
N LEU A 37 -6.38 -21.14 0.93
CA LEU A 37 -6.70 -22.43 0.31
C LEU A 37 -7.62 -22.26 -0.91
N MET A 38 -8.66 -21.44 -0.78
CA MET A 38 -9.58 -21.13 -1.87
C MET A 38 -8.86 -20.47 -3.05
N ARG A 39 -8.02 -19.45 -2.79
CA ARG A 39 -7.22 -18.79 -3.84
C ARG A 39 -6.24 -19.74 -4.53
N LEU A 40 -5.58 -20.61 -3.78
CA LEU A 40 -4.69 -21.62 -4.34
C LEU A 40 -5.45 -22.64 -5.19
N ALA A 41 -6.67 -23.02 -4.80
CA ALA A 41 -7.53 -23.90 -5.58
C ALA A 41 -8.00 -23.22 -6.89
N GLU A 42 -8.43 -21.95 -6.82
CA GLU A 42 -8.75 -21.15 -8.01
C GLU A 42 -7.57 -21.09 -8.98
N ASN A 43 -6.37 -20.76 -8.49
CA ASN A 43 -5.18 -20.72 -9.32
C ASN A 43 -4.81 -22.09 -9.90
N ALA A 44 -4.96 -23.16 -9.13
CA ALA A 44 -4.71 -24.53 -9.60
C ALA A 44 -5.62 -24.92 -10.80
N LEU A 45 -6.80 -24.32 -10.92
CA LEU A 45 -7.67 -24.52 -12.07
C LEU A 45 -7.19 -23.75 -13.31
N THR A 46 -6.51 -22.62 -13.11
CA THR A 46 -5.96 -21.78 -14.20
C THR A 46 -4.62 -22.27 -14.75
N VAL A 47 -3.85 -23.07 -13.98
CA VAL A 47 -2.60 -23.66 -14.46
C VAL A 47 -2.84 -24.86 -15.36
N ALA A 48 -1.82 -25.20 -16.16
CA ALA A 48 -1.85 -26.37 -17.03
C ALA A 48 -2.16 -27.66 -16.25
N GLU A 49 -2.86 -28.59 -16.89
CA GLU A 49 -3.31 -29.85 -16.29
C GLU A 49 -2.16 -30.65 -15.65
N SER A 50 -0.99 -30.67 -16.29
CA SER A 50 0.23 -31.33 -15.79
C SER A 50 0.73 -30.79 -14.45
N LEU A 51 0.37 -29.55 -14.09
CA LEU A 51 0.74 -28.91 -12.83
C LEU A 51 -0.32 -29.04 -11.75
N ARG A 52 -1.58 -29.23 -12.14
CA ARG A 52 -2.73 -29.20 -11.24
C ARG A 52 -2.61 -30.23 -10.12
N ASP A 53 -2.16 -31.43 -10.46
CA ASP A 53 -2.06 -32.55 -9.52
C ASP A 53 -0.98 -32.36 -8.43
N ASN A 54 0.01 -31.49 -8.68
CA ASN A 54 1.13 -31.24 -7.76
C ASN A 54 1.24 -29.76 -7.32
N TYR A 55 0.35 -28.88 -7.79
CA TYR A 55 0.47 -27.43 -7.59
C TYR A 55 0.56 -27.04 -6.11
N PHE A 56 -0.32 -27.62 -5.28
CA PHE A 56 -0.32 -27.34 -3.85
C PHE A 56 0.97 -27.81 -3.16
N LYS A 57 1.46 -29.01 -3.50
CA LYS A 57 2.69 -29.58 -2.96
C LYS A 57 3.92 -28.76 -3.36
N ASN A 58 4.01 -28.37 -4.62
CA ASN A 58 5.10 -27.56 -5.14
C ASN A 58 5.06 -26.14 -4.56
N THR A 59 3.86 -25.57 -4.38
CA THR A 59 3.67 -24.30 -3.67
C THR A 59 4.17 -24.40 -2.23
N ALA A 60 3.80 -25.47 -1.50
CA ALA A 60 4.27 -25.65 -0.12
C ALA A 60 5.80 -25.77 -0.05
N LYS A 61 6.43 -26.51 -0.95
CA LYS A 61 7.91 -26.58 -1.06
C LYS A 61 8.54 -25.22 -1.32
N PHE A 62 7.98 -24.48 -2.28
CA PHE A 62 8.45 -23.14 -2.62
C PHE A 62 8.37 -22.20 -1.40
N VAL A 63 7.21 -22.12 -0.76
CA VAL A 63 6.98 -21.28 0.43
C VAL A 63 7.88 -21.70 1.58
N THR A 64 8.11 -23.01 1.76
CA THR A 64 9.04 -23.54 2.76
C THR A 64 10.47 -23.03 2.52
N ALA A 65 10.95 -23.11 1.28
CA ALA A 65 12.28 -22.61 0.92
C ALA A 65 12.40 -21.09 1.15
N LEU A 66 11.35 -20.31 0.88
CA LEU A 66 11.31 -18.89 1.17
C LEU A 66 11.39 -18.60 2.67
N ARG A 67 10.54 -19.26 3.48
CA ARG A 67 10.54 -19.11 4.94
C ARG A 67 11.90 -19.46 5.55
N GLN A 68 12.55 -20.53 5.06
CA GLN A 68 13.90 -20.89 5.47
C GLN A 68 14.91 -19.79 5.10
N ALA A 69 14.87 -19.26 3.89
CA ALA A 69 15.78 -18.20 3.46
C ALA A 69 15.60 -16.90 4.27
N ILE A 70 14.36 -16.57 4.66
CA ILE A 70 14.03 -15.44 5.53
C ILE A 70 14.58 -15.66 6.94
N HIS A 71 14.32 -16.82 7.53
CA HIS A 71 14.82 -17.17 8.87
C HIS A 71 16.36 -17.14 8.93
N LEU A 72 17.04 -17.65 7.89
CA LEU A 72 18.50 -17.55 7.78
C LEU A 72 18.98 -16.09 7.69
N GLY A 73 18.20 -15.20 7.07
CA GLY A 73 18.46 -13.76 7.06
C GLY A 73 18.32 -13.13 8.45
N GLN A 74 17.22 -13.40 9.15
CA GLN A 74 16.96 -12.89 10.50
C GLN A 74 18.02 -13.34 11.52
N THR A 75 18.50 -14.57 11.40
CA THR A 75 19.55 -15.13 12.27
C THR A 75 20.97 -14.75 11.87
N GLY A 76 21.14 -13.86 10.86
CA GLY A 76 22.44 -13.43 10.38
C GLY A 76 23.26 -14.51 9.64
N LYS A 77 22.69 -15.70 9.43
CA LYS A 77 23.32 -16.82 8.69
C LYS A 77 23.31 -16.61 7.18
N ARG A 78 22.65 -15.56 6.71
CA ARG A 78 22.61 -15.13 5.30
C ARG A 78 22.87 -13.63 5.21
N ASN A 79 23.91 -13.25 4.45
CA ASN A 79 24.34 -11.85 4.29
C ASN A 79 23.44 -11.00 3.36
N ASP A 80 22.52 -11.61 2.62
CA ASP A 80 21.66 -10.95 1.61
C ASP A 80 20.18 -11.30 1.92
N PRO A 81 19.57 -10.68 2.94
CA PRO A 81 18.21 -11.02 3.38
C PRO A 81 17.19 -10.69 2.28
N ILE A 82 16.29 -11.62 1.98
CA ILE A 82 15.27 -11.42 0.93
C ILE A 82 14.07 -10.61 1.42
N LEU A 83 13.72 -10.78 2.70
CA LEU A 83 12.63 -10.09 3.40
C LEU A 83 12.99 -10.01 4.90
N GLN A 84 12.54 -8.97 5.59
CA GLN A 84 12.67 -8.84 7.04
C GLN A 84 11.28 -8.71 7.69
N PRO A 85 10.72 -9.83 8.17
CA PRO A 85 9.50 -9.78 8.97
C PRO A 85 9.76 -9.14 10.34
N VAL A 86 8.83 -8.30 10.77
CA VAL A 86 8.75 -7.70 12.10
C VAL A 86 7.49 -8.23 12.77
N SER A 87 7.64 -8.79 13.96
CA SER A 87 6.51 -9.25 14.78
C SER A 87 5.90 -8.08 15.55
N VAL A 88 4.57 -7.97 15.52
CA VAL A 88 3.80 -7.00 16.31
C VAL A 88 3.04 -7.65 17.47
N THR A 89 3.19 -8.95 17.70
CA THR A 89 2.43 -9.69 18.72
C THR A 89 2.79 -9.33 20.16
N GLU A 90 3.92 -8.67 20.39
CA GLU A 90 4.39 -8.24 21.72
C GLU A 90 4.16 -6.74 21.98
N ALA A 91 3.45 -6.05 21.09
CA ALA A 91 3.12 -4.64 21.26
C ALA A 91 2.26 -4.42 22.53
N GLN A 92 2.83 -3.81 23.56
CA GLN A 92 2.09 -3.39 24.75
C GLN A 92 1.56 -1.96 24.58
N TRP A 93 0.28 -1.74 24.91
CA TRP A 93 -0.37 -0.42 24.79
C TRP A 93 0.38 0.70 25.52
N CYS A 94 1.08 0.39 26.61
CA CYS A 94 1.88 1.37 27.35
C CYS A 94 3.03 1.95 26.53
N HIS A 95 3.57 1.22 25.55
CA HIS A 95 4.66 1.69 24.69
C HIS A 95 4.20 2.74 23.68
N PHE A 96 2.91 2.77 23.37
CA PHE A 96 2.32 3.66 22.37
C PHE A 96 1.44 4.73 23.02
N GLN A 97 1.55 4.97 24.33
CA GLN A 97 0.73 5.95 25.02
C GLN A 97 1.05 7.38 24.55
N ASN A 98 0.01 8.19 24.34
CA ASN A 98 0.04 9.57 23.85
C ASN A 98 0.47 9.75 22.39
N GLU A 99 0.66 8.66 21.65
CA GLU A 99 0.86 8.73 20.21
C GLU A 99 -0.39 9.30 19.52
N VAL A 100 -0.15 10.15 18.54
CA VAL A 100 -1.21 10.76 17.75
C VAL A 100 -1.33 10.02 16.43
N VAL A 101 -2.51 9.48 16.19
CA VAL A 101 -2.88 8.77 14.97
C VAL A 101 -3.99 9.54 14.28
N THR A 102 -3.80 9.93 13.03
CA THR A 102 -4.83 10.60 12.24
C THR A 102 -5.29 9.72 11.10
N PHE A 103 -6.58 9.47 11.05
CA PHE A 103 -7.27 8.78 9.96
C PHE A 103 -7.84 9.80 8.98
N VAL A 104 -7.65 9.58 7.69
CA VAL A 104 -8.23 10.40 6.61
C VAL A 104 -9.16 9.53 5.79
N ASP A 105 -10.40 9.97 5.65
CA ASP A 105 -11.44 9.24 4.93
C ASP A 105 -12.35 10.19 4.16
N GLY A 106 -12.70 9.79 2.94
CA GLY A 106 -13.52 10.52 2.00
C GLY A 106 -14.83 9.79 1.67
N GLY A 107 -15.95 10.45 1.91
CA GLY A 107 -17.26 10.07 1.36
C GLY A 107 -17.61 10.93 0.15
N ILE A 108 -18.15 10.32 -0.89
CA ILE A 108 -18.72 11.04 -2.04
C ILE A 108 -20.22 10.78 -2.12
N GLY A 109 -20.97 11.84 -2.37
CA GLY A 109 -22.38 11.81 -2.71
C GLY A 109 -22.64 12.68 -3.93
N SER A 110 -23.69 12.38 -4.66
CA SER A 110 -24.21 13.24 -5.72
C SER A 110 -25.61 13.66 -5.31
N VAL A 111 -25.91 14.96 -5.43
CA VAL A 111 -27.27 15.45 -5.29
C VAL A 111 -27.66 16.00 -6.65
N GLU A 112 -28.69 15.41 -7.27
CA GLU A 112 -29.28 15.98 -8.47
C GLU A 112 -30.05 17.24 -8.07
N ILE A 113 -29.51 18.41 -8.42
CA ILE A 113 -30.19 19.69 -8.22
C ILE A 113 -30.46 20.29 -9.60
N SER A 114 -31.69 20.13 -10.08
CA SER A 114 -32.12 20.58 -11.40
C SER A 114 -31.31 19.92 -12.53
N SER A 115 -30.73 20.68 -13.47
CA SER A 115 -29.93 20.16 -14.59
C SER A 115 -28.44 20.00 -14.27
N GLN A 116 -28.00 20.32 -13.05
CA GLN A 116 -26.62 20.16 -12.61
C GLN A 116 -26.53 19.07 -11.54
N VAL A 117 -25.46 18.28 -11.59
CA VAL A 117 -25.16 17.24 -10.60
C VAL A 117 -23.84 17.63 -9.91
N PRO A 118 -23.88 18.59 -8.96
CA PRO A 118 -22.69 18.95 -8.19
C PRO A 118 -22.17 17.73 -7.43
N ILE A 119 -20.84 17.64 -7.31
CA ILE A 119 -20.19 16.57 -6.54
C ILE A 119 -20.15 17.01 -5.08
N LEU A 120 -20.94 16.34 -4.24
CA LEU A 120 -20.88 16.52 -2.81
C LEU A 120 -19.76 15.65 -2.25
N LEU A 121 -18.67 16.28 -1.85
CA LEU A 121 -17.52 15.59 -1.28
C LEU A 121 -17.41 15.87 0.21
N ARG A 122 -17.11 14.84 1.00
CA ARG A 122 -16.80 14.99 2.42
C ARG A 122 -15.51 14.25 2.71
N VAL A 123 -14.41 14.98 2.86
CA VAL A 123 -13.17 14.40 3.39
C VAL A 123 -13.01 14.87 4.83
N GLY A 124 -12.92 13.92 5.74
CA GLY A 124 -12.71 14.17 7.16
C GLY A 124 -11.35 13.68 7.61
N SER A 125 -10.78 14.36 8.60
CA SER A 125 -9.71 13.81 9.43
C SER A 125 -10.25 13.46 10.81
N TYR A 126 -9.83 12.32 11.33
CA TYR A 126 -10.14 11.87 12.69
C TYR A 126 -8.82 11.58 13.40
N CYS A 127 -8.48 12.42 14.36
CA CYS A 127 -7.24 12.35 15.12
C CYS A 127 -7.53 11.74 16.49
N VAL A 128 -6.73 10.75 16.87
CA VAL A 128 -6.83 9.98 18.11
C VAL A 128 -5.50 10.02 18.85
N ARG A 129 -5.53 10.41 20.12
CA ARG A 129 -4.42 10.27 21.06
C ARG A 129 -4.58 9.00 21.88
N THR A 130 -3.70 8.04 21.65
CA THR A 130 -3.74 6.73 22.31
C THR A 130 -3.55 6.84 23.83
N GLY A 131 -4.30 6.04 24.60
CA GLY A 131 -4.20 5.99 26.07
C GLY A 131 -4.73 7.22 26.83
N GLU A 132 -5.20 8.26 26.14
CA GLU A 132 -5.94 9.36 26.76
C GLU A 132 -7.35 8.90 27.14
N LYS A 133 -7.79 9.25 28.35
CA LYS A 133 -9.10 8.85 28.90
C LYS A 133 -10.15 9.93 28.72
N GLN A 134 -9.75 11.20 28.64
CA GLN A 134 -10.66 12.31 28.42
C GLN A 134 -11.00 12.45 26.94
N LEU A 135 -12.27 12.19 26.58
CA LEU A 135 -12.73 12.14 25.19
C LEU A 135 -12.35 13.38 24.37
N SER A 136 -12.52 14.58 24.93
CA SER A 136 -12.22 15.85 24.23
C SER A 136 -10.73 16.09 23.96
N ARG A 137 -9.84 15.35 24.65
CA ARG A 137 -8.38 15.37 24.41
C ARG A 137 -7.93 14.17 23.59
N ARG A 138 -8.69 13.07 23.69
CA ARG A 138 -8.46 11.83 22.95
C ARG A 138 -8.79 12.02 21.48
N GLU A 139 -9.91 12.64 21.18
CA GLU A 139 -10.49 12.64 19.84
C GLU A 139 -10.66 14.06 19.32
N GLN A 140 -10.17 14.29 18.10
CA GLN A 140 -10.36 15.54 17.37
C GLN A 140 -10.85 15.22 15.97
N PHE A 141 -11.91 15.87 15.55
CA PHE A 141 -12.47 15.72 14.21
C PHE A 141 -12.21 16.98 13.39
N GLY A 142 -11.47 16.85 12.30
CA GLY A 142 -11.46 17.82 11.21
C GLY A 142 -12.58 17.45 10.24
N TYR A 143 -13.81 17.91 10.50
CA TYR A 143 -14.89 17.74 9.53
C TYR A 143 -14.79 18.83 8.46
N TYR A 144 -14.38 18.45 7.25
CA TYR A 144 -14.41 19.33 6.08
C TYR A 144 -15.47 18.82 5.08
N PRO A 145 -16.77 19.12 5.28
CA PRO A 145 -17.72 18.98 4.18
C PRO A 145 -17.32 20.00 3.11
N VAL A 146 -16.92 19.52 1.94
CA VAL A 146 -16.53 20.35 0.81
C VAL A 146 -17.50 20.09 -0.32
N ILE A 147 -18.42 21.02 -0.53
CA ILE A 147 -19.19 21.02 -1.77
C ILE A 147 -18.26 21.50 -2.86
N LEU A 148 -17.68 20.57 -3.62
CA LEU A 148 -17.02 20.97 -4.85
C LEU A 148 -18.11 21.40 -5.81
N GLY A 149 -18.03 22.66 -6.24
CA GLY A 149 -18.85 23.15 -7.34
C GLY A 149 -18.60 22.31 -8.61
N ASP A 150 -19.27 22.69 -9.69
CA ASP A 150 -19.08 22.00 -10.96
C ASP A 150 -17.62 22.15 -11.44
N LEU A 151 -16.82 21.07 -11.33
CA LEU A 151 -15.43 21.05 -11.79
C LEU A 151 -15.41 21.20 -13.31
N GLU A 152 -14.59 22.07 -13.87
CA GLU A 152 -14.53 22.32 -15.31
C GLU A 152 -13.84 21.18 -16.05
N GLY A 153 -12.75 20.66 -15.48
CA GLY A 153 -11.98 19.53 -15.99
C GLY A 153 -12.43 18.17 -15.47
N GLY A 154 -11.67 17.14 -15.83
CA GLY A 154 -12.05 15.75 -15.58
C GLY A 154 -13.06 15.18 -16.59
N SER A 155 -13.38 13.90 -16.43
CA SER A 155 -14.30 13.18 -17.33
C SER A 155 -15.52 12.69 -16.54
N LYS A 156 -16.46 13.61 -16.27
CA LYS A 156 -17.66 13.40 -15.42
C LYS A 156 -18.57 12.26 -15.86
N ASP A 157 -18.51 11.91 -17.13
CA ASP A 157 -19.24 10.81 -17.74
C ASP A 157 -18.67 9.43 -17.35
N ARG A 158 -17.42 9.38 -16.88
CA ARG A 158 -16.80 8.14 -16.43
C ARG A 158 -17.15 7.80 -14.99
N LYS A 159 -17.40 6.52 -14.74
CA LYS A 159 -17.78 5.99 -13.42
C LYS A 159 -16.71 6.16 -12.34
N ASP A 160 -15.44 6.25 -12.74
CA ASP A 160 -14.27 6.39 -11.88
C ASP A 160 -13.88 7.85 -11.61
N PHE A 161 -14.55 8.83 -12.24
CA PHE A 161 -14.31 10.25 -11.97
C PHE A 161 -14.54 10.68 -10.51
N PRO A 162 -15.66 10.28 -9.87
CA PRO A 162 -15.88 10.56 -8.45
C PRO A 162 -14.73 10.06 -7.55
N ASP A 163 -14.15 8.91 -7.87
CA ASP A 163 -13.02 8.36 -7.11
C ASP A 163 -11.77 9.24 -7.22
N ILE A 164 -11.41 9.70 -8.43
CA ILE A 164 -10.26 10.60 -8.62
C ILE A 164 -10.41 11.89 -7.80
N VAL A 165 -11.62 12.47 -7.81
CA VAL A 165 -11.95 13.66 -7.03
C VAL A 165 -11.82 13.39 -5.53
N ARG A 166 -12.37 12.27 -5.05
CA ARG A 166 -12.26 11.85 -3.64
C ARG A 166 -10.79 11.66 -3.24
N ILE A 167 -10.03 10.88 -4.00
CA ILE A 167 -8.65 10.54 -3.68
C ILE A 167 -7.77 11.80 -3.64
N THR A 168 -7.96 12.71 -4.60
CA THR A 168 -7.24 13.99 -4.62
C THR A 168 -7.47 14.77 -3.33
N ALA A 169 -8.71 14.83 -2.87
CA ALA A 169 -9.06 15.52 -1.63
C ALA A 169 -8.58 14.79 -0.38
N GLU A 170 -8.62 13.45 -0.34
CA GLU A 170 -8.01 12.66 0.74
C GLU A 170 -6.52 12.97 0.87
N LEU A 171 -5.79 12.99 -0.25
CA LEU A 171 -4.36 13.32 -0.26
C LEU A 171 -4.07 14.71 0.28
N LEU A 172 -4.88 15.70 -0.12
CA LEU A 172 -4.78 17.05 0.42
C LEU A 172 -5.15 17.11 1.90
N GLY A 173 -6.17 16.36 2.34
CA GLY A 173 -6.52 16.21 3.75
C GLY A 173 -5.38 15.59 4.57
N GLY A 174 -4.66 14.62 4.02
CA GLY A 174 -3.47 14.03 4.62
C GLY A 174 -2.29 15.01 4.73
N LEU A 175 -2.05 15.81 3.68
CA LEU A 175 -1.08 16.90 3.74
C LEU A 175 -1.44 17.94 4.80
N SER A 176 -2.71 18.34 4.86
CA SER A 176 -3.23 19.27 5.87
C SER A 176 -3.07 18.71 7.29
N ALA A 177 -3.38 17.42 7.50
CA ALA A 177 -3.18 16.75 8.77
C ALA A 177 -1.71 16.75 9.21
N LEU A 178 -0.78 16.56 8.26
CA LEU A 178 0.64 16.69 8.54
C LEU A 178 0.98 18.13 8.95
N GLU A 179 0.55 19.14 8.22
CA GLU A 179 0.88 20.53 8.55
C GLU A 179 0.31 20.97 9.90
N CYS A 180 -0.91 20.57 10.24
CA CYS A 180 -1.62 21.03 11.42
C CYS A 180 -1.30 20.24 12.70
N THR A 181 -0.85 18.99 12.59
CA THR A 181 -0.66 18.09 13.75
C THR A 181 0.81 17.80 13.97
N SER A 182 1.56 18.68 14.63
CA SER A 182 3.03 18.65 14.72
C SER A 182 3.61 17.38 15.40
N ASP A 183 2.86 16.73 16.29
CA ASP A 183 3.25 15.52 17.02
C ASP A 183 2.71 14.21 16.41
N LEU A 184 2.18 14.26 15.18
CA LEU A 184 1.65 13.09 14.47
C LEU A 184 2.66 11.93 14.39
N ARG A 185 2.23 10.74 14.79
CA ARG A 185 3.01 9.49 14.73
C ARG A 185 2.58 8.58 13.60
N VAL A 186 1.28 8.55 13.30
CA VAL A 186 0.73 7.73 12.22
C VAL A 186 -0.30 8.54 11.44
N LEU A 187 -0.13 8.63 10.13
CA LEU A 187 -1.15 9.11 9.19
C LEU A 187 -1.71 7.92 8.44
N MET A 188 -3.00 7.64 8.59
CA MET A 188 -3.66 6.51 7.95
C MET A 188 -4.69 6.99 6.93
N PHE A 189 -4.53 6.60 5.68
CA PHE A 189 -5.54 6.78 4.64
C PHE A 189 -6.51 5.59 4.62
N HIS A 190 -7.81 5.84 4.44
CA HIS A 190 -8.80 4.78 4.26
C HIS A 190 -8.57 4.01 2.96
N GLY A 191 -8.22 4.73 1.88
CA GLY A 191 -7.90 4.15 0.58
C GLY A 191 -6.47 3.59 0.48
N PRO A 192 -6.14 2.95 -0.66
CA PRO A 192 -4.82 2.41 -0.87
C PRO A 192 -3.74 3.49 -1.04
N LEU A 193 -2.51 3.20 -0.58
CA LEU A 193 -1.36 4.11 -0.82
C LEU A 193 -0.82 4.01 -2.24
N VAL A 194 -1.08 2.87 -2.90
CA VAL A 194 -0.75 2.61 -4.29
C VAL A 194 -2.04 2.20 -4.98
N TYR A 195 -2.61 3.12 -5.75
CA TYR A 195 -3.76 2.82 -6.60
C TYR A 195 -3.30 2.05 -7.84
N LEU A 196 -4.11 1.13 -8.33
CA LEU A 196 -3.95 0.53 -9.65
C LEU A 196 -4.28 1.57 -10.73
N VAL A 197 -3.31 2.46 -10.98
CA VAL A 197 -3.48 3.71 -11.73
C VAL A 197 -4.01 3.53 -13.16
N GLY A 198 -3.86 2.32 -13.73
CA GLY A 198 -4.29 2.01 -15.09
C GLY A 198 -5.79 2.16 -15.32
N SER A 199 -6.64 1.89 -14.32
CA SER A 199 -8.09 2.06 -14.43
C SER A 199 -8.50 3.53 -14.50
N TYR A 200 -7.70 4.41 -13.86
CA TYR A 200 -7.94 5.84 -13.74
C TYR A 200 -7.28 6.68 -14.82
N ALA A 201 -6.58 6.07 -15.79
CA ALA A 201 -5.85 6.82 -16.82
C ALA A 201 -6.78 7.41 -17.88
N GLY A 202 -6.37 8.54 -18.47
CA GLY A 202 -7.04 9.16 -19.62
C GLY A 202 -8.23 10.06 -19.29
N HIS A 203 -8.34 10.56 -18.06
CA HIS A 203 -9.27 11.65 -17.75
C HIS A 203 -8.78 12.97 -18.36
N THR A 204 -9.72 13.84 -18.69
CA THR A 204 -9.38 15.23 -19.07
C THR A 204 -8.67 15.92 -17.91
N PRO A 205 -7.59 16.68 -18.15
CA PRO A 205 -6.93 17.46 -17.10
C PRO A 205 -7.89 18.39 -16.34
N PHE A 206 -7.64 18.56 -15.04
CA PHE A 206 -8.26 19.61 -14.24
C PHE A 206 -7.72 20.99 -14.67
N THR A 207 -8.55 22.02 -14.55
CA THR A 207 -8.12 23.40 -14.74
C THR A 207 -7.46 23.93 -13.48
N GLU A 208 -6.74 25.05 -13.57
CA GLU A 208 -6.24 25.74 -12.38
C GLU A 208 -7.36 26.12 -11.40
N ARG A 209 -8.54 26.51 -11.92
CA ARG A 209 -9.69 26.85 -11.10
C ARG A 209 -10.20 25.64 -10.31
N ASP A 210 -10.20 24.46 -10.92
CA ASP A 210 -10.57 23.23 -10.22
C ASP A 210 -9.61 22.95 -9.06
N ILE A 211 -8.30 23.09 -9.31
CA ILE A 211 -7.29 22.91 -8.26
C ILE A 211 -7.41 23.97 -7.17
N ASP A 212 -7.75 25.22 -7.52
CA ASP A 212 -8.03 26.27 -6.55
C ASP A 212 -9.23 25.93 -5.66
N LEU A 213 -10.28 25.30 -6.21
CA LEU A 213 -11.39 24.82 -5.40
C LEU A 213 -10.92 23.78 -4.37
N PHE A 214 -10.12 22.79 -4.78
CA PHE A 214 -9.55 21.83 -3.82
C PHE A 214 -8.70 22.54 -2.76
N LEU A 215 -7.75 23.36 -3.19
CA LEU A 215 -6.77 23.96 -2.29
C LEU A 215 -7.37 24.99 -1.34
N HIS A 216 -8.44 25.70 -1.75
CA HIS A 216 -9.17 26.60 -0.87
C HIS A 216 -9.66 25.92 0.41
N HIS A 217 -10.02 24.64 0.31
CA HIS A 217 -10.55 23.88 1.45
C HIS A 217 -9.49 23.12 2.26
N TYR A 218 -8.39 22.71 1.62
CA TYR A 218 -7.43 21.79 2.25
C TYR A 218 -6.05 22.39 2.54
N ALA A 219 -5.64 23.45 1.84
CA ALA A 219 -4.36 24.09 2.12
C ALA A 219 -4.43 24.88 3.42
N SER A 220 -3.37 24.83 4.24
CA SER A 220 -3.29 25.60 5.49
C SER A 220 -3.20 27.12 5.27
N SER A 221 -2.80 27.56 4.07
CA SER A 221 -2.71 28.96 3.68
C SER A 221 -2.68 29.14 2.16
N GLU A 222 -2.96 30.35 1.69
CA GLU A 222 -2.85 30.70 0.27
C GLU A 222 -1.41 30.53 -0.28
N ALA A 223 -0.40 30.79 0.57
CA ALA A 223 1.00 30.58 0.20
C ALA A 223 1.31 29.11 -0.05
N VAL A 224 0.79 28.20 0.79
CA VAL A 224 0.92 26.75 0.59
C VAL A 224 0.17 26.31 -0.66
N ALA A 225 -1.06 26.78 -0.88
CA ALA A 225 -1.84 26.49 -2.08
C ALA A 225 -1.08 26.88 -3.35
N ARG A 226 -0.59 28.12 -3.42
CA ARG A 226 0.20 28.61 -4.56
C ARG A 226 1.48 27.79 -4.73
N GLY A 227 2.19 27.50 -3.65
CA GLY A 227 3.40 26.70 -3.66
C GLY A 227 3.18 25.30 -4.27
N LEU A 228 2.10 24.61 -3.88
CA LEU A 228 1.76 23.29 -4.42
C LEU A 228 1.51 23.34 -5.93
N LYS A 229 0.73 24.32 -6.41
CA LYS A 229 0.45 24.50 -7.84
C LYS A 229 1.72 24.76 -8.65
N GLU A 230 2.53 25.73 -8.24
CA GLU A 230 3.74 26.10 -8.99
C GLU A 230 4.78 24.97 -8.99
N GLN A 231 4.94 24.27 -7.87
CA GLN A 231 5.85 23.13 -7.79
C GLN A 231 5.43 22.01 -8.73
N PHE A 232 4.14 21.68 -8.76
CA PHE A 232 3.63 20.69 -9.71
C PHE A 232 3.82 21.15 -11.16
N LEU A 233 3.45 22.38 -11.50
CA LEU A 233 3.57 22.85 -12.89
C LEU A 233 5.04 22.87 -13.35
N GLN A 234 5.97 23.18 -12.44
CA GLN A 234 7.40 23.09 -12.72
C GLN A 234 7.84 21.64 -12.97
N GLU A 235 7.42 20.69 -12.13
CA GLU A 235 7.70 19.27 -12.34
C GLU A 235 7.04 18.74 -13.62
N ALA A 236 5.81 19.19 -13.89
CA ALA A 236 5.05 18.79 -15.05
C ALA A 236 5.69 19.29 -16.36
N TYR A 237 6.24 20.50 -16.34
CA TYR A 237 6.99 21.08 -17.44
C TYR A 237 8.24 20.28 -17.78
N VAL A 238 9.01 19.89 -16.77
CA VAL A 238 10.33 19.26 -16.96
C VAL A 238 10.20 17.76 -17.22
N ASP A 239 9.42 17.05 -16.41
CA ASP A 239 9.51 15.58 -16.31
C ASP A 239 8.26 14.85 -16.81
N ILE A 240 7.07 15.45 -16.66
CA ILE A 240 5.80 14.73 -16.85
C ILE A 240 5.25 14.94 -18.26
N TYR A 241 4.83 16.17 -18.61
CA TYR A 241 4.11 16.44 -19.85
C TYR A 241 4.91 16.16 -21.13
N PRO A 242 6.23 16.40 -21.21
CA PRO A 242 7.01 16.03 -22.39
C PRO A 242 6.96 14.53 -22.73
N ARG A 243 6.72 13.66 -21.73
CA ARG A 243 6.59 12.20 -21.91
C ARG A 243 5.16 11.77 -22.23
N MET A 244 4.18 12.61 -21.94
CA MET A 244 2.76 12.31 -22.12
C MET A 244 2.20 12.83 -23.45
N THR A 245 2.67 13.99 -23.93
CA THR A 245 2.10 14.65 -25.10
C THR A 245 3.11 15.54 -25.83
N GLY A 246 2.98 15.62 -27.16
CA GLY A 246 3.74 16.55 -27.99
C GLY A 246 3.35 18.02 -27.80
N ALA A 247 2.23 18.30 -27.13
CA ALA A 247 1.75 19.65 -26.81
C ALA A 247 2.08 20.09 -25.37
N SER A 248 3.16 19.55 -24.79
CA SER A 248 3.53 19.74 -23.38
C SER A 248 3.63 21.20 -22.95
N HIS A 249 4.22 22.06 -23.79
CA HIS A 249 4.35 23.50 -23.54
C HIS A 249 2.98 24.20 -23.42
N GLU A 250 2.01 23.83 -24.26
CA GLU A 250 0.66 24.40 -24.23
C GLU A 250 -0.09 23.99 -22.96
N TRP A 251 0.11 22.77 -22.47
CA TRP A 251 -0.52 22.30 -21.24
C TRP A 251 -0.03 23.09 -20.02
N VAL A 252 1.28 23.33 -19.92
CA VAL A 252 1.84 24.17 -18.83
C VAL A 252 1.37 25.61 -18.96
N LYS A 253 1.36 26.17 -20.17
CA LYS A 253 0.90 27.54 -20.43
C LYS A 253 -0.58 27.73 -20.04
N ARG A 254 -1.41 26.72 -20.28
CA ARG A 254 -2.83 26.68 -19.88
C ARG A 254 -3.02 26.32 -18.41
N ARG A 255 -1.95 25.97 -17.70
CA ARG A 255 -1.94 25.60 -16.27
C ARG A 255 -2.97 24.52 -15.98
N VAL A 256 -2.95 23.46 -16.79
CA VAL A 256 -3.79 22.28 -16.55
C VAL A 256 -3.06 21.24 -15.70
N PHE A 257 -3.84 20.43 -15.00
CA PHE A 257 -3.38 19.45 -14.02
C PHE A 257 -3.91 18.07 -14.40
N GLU A 258 -3.07 17.26 -15.04
CA GLU A 258 -3.46 15.87 -15.33
C GLU A 258 -3.70 15.11 -14.02
N PRO A 259 -4.86 14.42 -13.84
CA PRO A 259 -5.29 14.00 -12.52
C PRO A 259 -4.33 13.02 -11.84
N LEU A 260 -3.77 12.06 -12.58
CA LEU A 260 -2.87 11.05 -12.02
C LEU A 260 -1.51 11.63 -11.68
N ALA A 261 -0.98 12.50 -12.54
CA ALA A 261 0.24 13.23 -12.29
C ALA A 261 0.11 14.10 -11.02
N TRP A 262 -1.03 14.78 -10.86
CA TRP A 262 -1.33 15.59 -9.68
C TRP A 262 -1.43 14.74 -8.42
N MET A 263 -2.19 13.64 -8.44
CA MET A 263 -2.25 12.69 -7.31
C MET A 263 -0.85 12.14 -6.95
N ALA A 264 -0.06 11.74 -7.95
CA ALA A 264 1.29 11.23 -7.73
C ALA A 264 2.21 12.29 -7.12
N PHE A 265 2.09 13.56 -7.57
CA PHE A 265 2.80 14.70 -6.98
C PHE A 265 2.41 14.88 -5.51
N LEU A 266 1.11 14.88 -5.19
CA LEU A 266 0.63 15.01 -3.82
C LEU A 266 1.14 13.87 -2.93
N TYR A 267 1.12 12.63 -3.41
CA TYR A 267 1.73 11.49 -2.70
C TYR A 267 3.21 11.71 -2.40
N ARG A 268 4.00 12.07 -3.41
CA ARG A 268 5.43 12.37 -3.23
C ARG A 268 5.62 13.49 -2.22
N ARG A 269 4.77 14.51 -2.26
CA ARG A 269 4.83 15.62 -1.31
C ARG A 269 4.49 15.17 0.10
N THR A 270 3.45 14.35 0.31
CA THR A 270 3.09 13.79 1.63
C THR A 270 4.27 13.03 2.23
N VAL A 271 4.92 12.17 1.44
CA VAL A 271 6.12 11.42 1.87
C VAL A 271 7.28 12.36 2.20
N ALA A 272 7.53 13.37 1.35
CA ALA A 272 8.61 14.34 1.57
C ALA A 272 8.38 15.20 2.82
N VAL A 273 7.13 15.63 3.08
CA VAL A 273 6.76 16.37 4.29
C VAL A 273 6.98 15.48 5.50
N ALA A 274 6.45 14.25 5.52
CA ALA A 274 6.60 13.32 6.63
C ALA A 274 8.08 13.06 6.98
N LYS A 275 8.92 12.80 5.98
CA LYS A 275 10.36 12.53 6.19
C LYS A 275 11.13 13.68 6.85
N ASN A 276 10.67 14.92 6.70
CA ASN A 276 11.32 16.11 7.26
C ASN A 276 10.85 16.46 8.67
N ARG A 277 10.09 15.58 9.32
CA ARG A 277 9.50 15.84 10.64
C ARG A 277 10.23 15.12 11.75
N THR A 278 10.04 15.61 12.97
CA THR A 278 10.46 14.94 14.19
C THR A 278 9.29 14.94 15.16
N PRO A 279 8.69 13.77 15.46
CA PRO A 279 9.02 12.45 14.91
C PRO A 279 8.64 12.33 13.41
N VAL A 280 9.26 11.38 12.70
CA VAL A 280 8.85 11.02 11.34
C VAL A 280 7.58 10.16 11.45
N PRO A 281 6.42 10.61 10.94
CA PRO A 281 5.20 9.82 11.01
C PRO A 281 5.25 8.65 10.03
N ILE A 282 4.67 7.52 10.44
CA ILE A 282 4.37 6.40 9.55
C ILE A 282 3.18 6.80 8.69
N ILE A 283 3.29 6.65 7.37
CA ILE A 283 2.17 6.79 6.45
C ILE A 283 1.66 5.38 6.14
N ALA A 284 0.41 5.12 6.49
CA ALA A 284 -0.26 3.85 6.30
C ALA A 284 -1.52 4.03 5.45
N GLY A 285 -1.95 2.96 4.80
CA GLY A 285 -3.22 2.88 4.09
C GLY A 285 -3.56 1.44 3.81
N VAL A 286 -4.68 1.22 3.14
CA VAL A 286 -5.07 -0.14 2.75
C VAL A 286 -4.21 -0.58 1.56
N VAL A 287 -4.11 -1.89 1.30
CA VAL A 287 -3.58 -2.37 0.01
C VAL A 287 -4.79 -2.61 -0.87
N GLU A 288 -4.83 -2.01 -2.06
CA GLU A 288 -5.94 -2.22 -2.98
C GLU A 288 -6.05 -3.71 -3.25
N ARG A 289 -7.25 -4.27 -3.10
CA ARG A 289 -7.50 -5.68 -3.42
C ARG A 289 -7.52 -5.81 -4.94
N GLY A 290 -6.35 -5.99 -5.53
CA GLY A 290 -6.19 -6.32 -6.94
C GLY A 290 -5.10 -7.36 -7.16
N GLU A 291 -4.77 -7.59 -8.42
CA GLU A 291 -3.65 -8.44 -8.81
C GLU A 291 -2.32 -7.68 -8.74
N LEU A 292 -2.14 -6.88 -7.67
CA LEU A 292 -0.87 -6.23 -7.38
C LEU A 292 0.21 -7.29 -7.27
N ARG A 293 1.33 -7.05 -7.94
CA ARG A 293 2.42 -8.03 -8.03
C ARG A 293 3.78 -7.38 -8.00
N GLU A 294 3.84 -6.06 -7.97
CA GLU A 294 5.05 -5.26 -8.12
C GLU A 294 6.03 -5.54 -6.99
N PHE A 295 5.55 -5.70 -5.75
CA PHE A 295 6.44 -6.03 -4.64
C PHE A 295 7.04 -7.42 -4.83
N SER A 296 6.20 -8.42 -5.13
CA SER A 296 6.65 -9.79 -5.36
C SER A 296 7.58 -9.86 -6.56
N GLU A 297 7.25 -9.19 -7.67
CA GLU A 297 8.01 -9.22 -8.93
C GLU A 297 9.35 -8.50 -8.79
N GLN A 298 9.33 -7.23 -8.37
CA GLN A 298 10.47 -6.31 -8.46
C GLN A 298 11.36 -6.31 -7.22
N VAL A 299 10.82 -6.72 -6.05
CA VAL A 299 11.57 -6.71 -4.78
C VAL A 299 11.86 -8.12 -4.30
N LEU A 300 10.83 -8.89 -3.95
CA LEU A 300 11.00 -10.19 -3.30
C LEU A 300 11.64 -11.22 -4.25
N LEU A 301 10.99 -11.49 -5.39
CA LEU A 301 11.45 -12.50 -6.33
C LEU A 301 12.71 -12.06 -7.06
N GLU A 302 12.90 -10.77 -7.36
CA GLU A 302 14.16 -10.32 -7.95
C GLU A 302 15.36 -10.63 -7.02
N ARG A 303 15.23 -10.43 -5.70
CA ARG A 303 16.24 -10.84 -4.72
C ARG A 303 16.46 -12.36 -4.71
N VAL A 304 15.37 -13.14 -4.81
CA VAL A 304 15.44 -14.62 -4.87
C VAL A 304 16.15 -15.09 -6.15
N PHE A 305 15.70 -14.67 -7.32
CA PHE A 305 16.28 -15.01 -8.62
C PHE A 305 17.75 -14.57 -8.71
N ARG A 306 18.08 -13.37 -8.24
CA ARG A 306 19.48 -12.92 -8.15
C ARG A 306 20.31 -13.85 -7.26
N GLY A 307 19.78 -14.26 -6.10
CA GLY A 307 20.42 -15.20 -5.20
C GLY A 307 20.64 -16.59 -5.81
N LEU A 308 19.66 -17.09 -6.57
CA LEU A 308 19.73 -18.36 -7.30
C LEU A 308 20.78 -18.31 -8.41
N ARG A 309 20.81 -17.23 -9.22
CA ARG A 309 21.82 -17.00 -10.26
C ARG A 309 23.24 -16.98 -9.67
N LYS A 310 23.46 -16.27 -8.55
CA LYS A 310 24.76 -16.23 -7.86
C LYS A 310 25.24 -17.62 -7.41
N LYS A 311 24.33 -18.55 -7.14
CA LYS A 311 24.63 -19.93 -6.71
C LYS A 311 24.68 -20.95 -7.84
N GLY A 312 24.52 -20.52 -9.10
CA GLY A 312 24.47 -21.42 -10.26
C GLY A 312 23.20 -22.28 -10.31
N ASN A 313 22.13 -21.92 -9.59
CA ASN A 313 20.89 -22.68 -9.52
C ASN A 313 19.74 -21.92 -10.23
N GLY A 314 19.97 -21.52 -11.49
CA GLY A 314 19.01 -20.72 -12.27
C GLY A 314 17.69 -21.44 -12.58
N ASP A 315 17.73 -22.77 -12.69
CA ASP A 315 16.60 -23.62 -13.07
C ASP A 315 15.76 -24.12 -11.88
N PHE A 316 16.04 -23.66 -10.66
CA PHE A 316 15.35 -24.12 -9.44
C PHE A 316 13.82 -24.20 -9.58
N PHE A 317 13.19 -23.17 -10.14
CA PHE A 317 11.74 -23.13 -10.31
C PHE A 317 11.24 -24.06 -11.42
N ASN A 318 12.00 -24.18 -12.50
CA ASN A 318 11.72 -25.12 -13.58
C ASN A 318 11.74 -26.55 -13.05
N ASP A 319 12.75 -26.92 -12.26
CA ASP A 319 12.87 -28.23 -11.64
C ASP A 319 11.75 -28.48 -10.62
N LEU A 320 11.43 -27.48 -9.79
CA LEU A 320 10.42 -27.60 -8.74
C LEU A 320 9.01 -27.81 -9.30
N PHE A 321 8.68 -27.10 -10.39
CA PHE A 321 7.35 -27.16 -11.00
C PHE A 321 7.30 -28.08 -12.23
N GLY A 322 8.41 -28.65 -12.71
CA GLY A 322 8.44 -29.45 -13.93
C GLY A 322 8.14 -28.63 -15.19
N ARG A 323 8.74 -27.44 -15.30
CA ARG A 323 8.56 -26.49 -16.40
C ARG A 323 9.92 -26.10 -17.00
N THR A 324 9.91 -25.28 -18.05
CA THR A 324 11.14 -24.73 -18.68
C THR A 324 11.08 -23.22 -18.91
N ASP A 325 9.99 -22.57 -18.52
CA ASP A 325 9.66 -21.19 -18.80
C ASP A 325 9.55 -20.30 -17.54
N LEU A 326 9.96 -20.79 -16.37
CA LEU A 326 9.94 -20.04 -15.10
C LEU A 326 11.27 -19.31 -14.85
N ASN A 327 11.75 -18.59 -15.85
CA ASN A 327 13.12 -18.05 -15.90
C ASN A 327 13.26 -16.62 -15.35
N SER A 328 12.15 -16.00 -14.94
CA SER A 328 12.09 -14.64 -14.42
C SER A 328 11.00 -14.49 -13.34
N PRO A 329 11.10 -13.47 -12.47
CA PRO A 329 10.03 -13.12 -11.53
C PRO A 329 8.66 -13.01 -12.21
N LYS A 330 8.59 -12.23 -13.30
CA LYS A 330 7.37 -12.03 -14.08
C LYS A 330 6.77 -13.34 -14.57
N SER A 331 7.57 -14.16 -15.27
CA SER A 331 7.10 -15.45 -15.78
C SER A 331 6.62 -16.40 -14.68
N LEU A 332 7.25 -16.36 -13.50
CA LEU A 332 6.85 -17.18 -12.37
C LEU A 332 5.46 -16.77 -11.86
N LEU A 333 5.25 -15.46 -11.67
CA LEU A 333 3.96 -14.94 -11.21
C LEU A 333 2.86 -15.19 -12.26
N ASP A 334 3.13 -14.87 -13.53
CA ASP A 334 2.18 -15.04 -14.64
C ASP A 334 1.74 -16.50 -14.82
N LYS A 335 2.69 -17.45 -14.74
CA LYS A 335 2.40 -18.88 -15.01
C LYS A 335 1.82 -19.62 -13.81
N LEU A 336 2.08 -19.16 -12.60
CA LEU A 336 1.63 -19.80 -11.37
C LEU A 336 0.46 -19.05 -10.69
N GLY A 337 0.05 -17.89 -11.22
CA GLY A 337 -1.08 -17.11 -10.72
C GLY A 337 -0.83 -16.41 -9.38
N TYR A 338 0.43 -16.19 -9.00
CA TYR A 338 0.75 -15.55 -7.73
C TYR A 338 0.66 -14.02 -7.83
N ASN A 339 0.18 -13.41 -6.74
CA ASN A 339 0.15 -11.95 -6.54
C ASN A 339 0.67 -11.61 -5.13
N ASP A 340 0.83 -10.32 -4.84
CA ASP A 340 1.37 -9.82 -3.57
C ASP A 340 0.57 -10.31 -2.35
N PRO A 341 -0.77 -10.17 -2.30
CA PRO A 341 -1.55 -10.66 -1.16
C PRO A 341 -1.39 -12.16 -0.93
N LEU A 342 -1.38 -12.96 -2.00
CA LEU A 342 -1.27 -14.41 -1.91
C LEU A 342 0.12 -14.83 -1.43
N LEU A 343 1.20 -14.31 -2.03
CA LEU A 343 2.56 -14.67 -1.62
C LEU A 343 2.87 -14.21 -0.20
N LEU A 344 2.54 -12.96 0.13
CA LEU A 344 2.78 -12.43 1.48
C LEU A 344 1.97 -13.20 2.52
N GLY A 345 0.70 -13.52 2.24
CA GLY A 345 -0.13 -14.32 3.14
C GLY A 345 0.41 -15.73 3.38
N MET A 346 1.08 -16.34 2.39
CA MET A 346 1.76 -17.62 2.55
C MET A 346 3.08 -17.51 3.30
N ILE A 347 3.81 -16.39 3.18
CA ILE A 347 5.14 -16.21 3.75
C ILE A 347 5.07 -15.76 5.22
N LEU A 348 4.28 -14.74 5.51
CA LEU A 348 4.20 -14.08 6.82
C LEU A 348 3.32 -14.87 7.80
N ASN A 349 3.61 -14.74 9.10
CA ASN A 349 2.74 -15.23 10.15
C ASN A 349 1.67 -14.20 10.52
N PRO A 350 0.54 -14.63 11.12
CA PRO A 350 -0.39 -13.71 11.74
C PRO A 350 0.33 -12.81 12.76
N GLY A 351 0.19 -11.50 12.61
CA GLY A 351 0.88 -10.53 13.46
C GLY A 351 2.32 -10.24 13.04
N GLU A 352 2.75 -10.66 11.85
CA GLU A 352 3.97 -10.17 11.21
C GLU A 352 3.64 -9.19 10.09
N LEU A 353 4.51 -8.19 9.94
CA LEU A 353 4.57 -7.30 8.77
C LEU A 353 5.96 -7.41 8.13
N SER A 354 6.10 -7.08 6.86
CA SER A 354 7.43 -6.91 6.27
C SER A 354 7.73 -5.44 6.06
N ASP A 355 8.92 -5.01 6.45
CA ASP A 355 9.42 -3.69 6.09
C ASP A 355 9.56 -3.61 4.56
N ALA A 356 8.85 -2.66 3.95
CA ALA A 356 9.01 -2.28 2.55
C ALA A 356 9.79 -0.97 2.45
#